data_AF-A0A921BBE6-F1
#
_entry.id   AF-A0A921BBE6-F1
#
_cell.length_a   1.000
_cell.length_b   1.000
_cell.length_c   1.000
_cell.angle_alpha   90.00
_cell.angle_beta   90.00
_cell.angle_gamma   90.00
#
_symmetry.space_group_name_H-M   'P 1'
#
loop_
_entity.id
_entity.type
_entity.pdbx_description
1 polymer ?
#
loop_
_entity_poly.entity_id
_entity_poly.type
_entity_poly.pdbx_seq_one_letter_code
_entity_poly.pdbx_strand_id
1 'polypeptide(L)'
;MSALPGEILKIVTYARDLSDNLKMLQLLERAKKENKKLIGLCMGDLGEISRVLSPLYGGFLTFGSLETGQESAPGQIPANSLKDIYRVNNKRKDFKVYGVIGNPISKSMGYLIHNRAFREINSDDIYVSFLVENVEKFFITFKDFFSGLSVTMPAKENIIPLLDSVDTTARSIGSVNTVFPGRRKVGRLQYRLFWCHRGP
;
A
#
# COMPACT_ATOMS: atom_id res chain seq x y z
N MET A 1 -14.03 -2.12 -26.06
CA MET A 1 -13.90 -0.65 -26.08
C MET A 1 -12.47 -0.25 -26.45
N SER A 2 -12.36 0.72 -27.35
CA SER A 2 -11.17 1.32 -28.00
C SER A 2 -10.64 0.64 -29.28
N ALA A 3 -10.94 1.29 -30.41
CA ALA A 3 -10.42 1.05 -31.76
C ALA A 3 -9.84 2.35 -32.38
N LEU A 4 -9.37 3.30 -31.57
CA LEU A 4 -8.79 4.55 -32.04
C LEU A 4 -7.37 4.74 -31.46
N PRO A 5 -6.33 4.88 -32.32
CA PRO A 5 -4.96 5.09 -31.85
C PRO A 5 -4.81 6.47 -31.20
N GLY A 6 -4.22 6.51 -29.99
CA GLY A 6 -3.82 7.75 -29.31
C GLY A 6 -4.68 8.18 -28.12
N GLU A 7 -5.82 7.53 -27.85
CA GLU A 7 -6.70 7.90 -26.74
C GLU A 7 -6.15 7.46 -25.37
N ILE A 8 -6.28 8.34 -24.37
CA ILE A 8 -6.03 8.03 -22.96
C ILE A 8 -7.38 7.71 -22.32
N LEU A 9 -7.57 6.47 -21.88
CA LEU A 9 -8.77 6.07 -21.16
C LEU A 9 -8.68 6.56 -19.71
N LYS A 10 -9.79 7.03 -19.13
CA LYS A 10 -9.87 7.40 -17.72
C LYS A 10 -11.01 6.65 -17.05
N ILE A 11 -10.68 5.86 -16.02
CA ILE A 11 -11.62 5.12 -15.20
C ILE A 11 -11.38 5.53 -13.76
N VAL A 12 -12.38 6.17 -13.15
CA VAL A 12 -12.33 6.58 -11.75
C VAL A 12 -13.55 6.02 -11.04
N THR A 13 -13.33 5.24 -9.99
CA THR A 13 -14.39 4.62 -9.18
C THR A 13 -14.34 5.13 -7.75
N TYR A 14 -15.34 4.80 -6.93
CA TYR A 14 -15.31 5.06 -5.49
C TYR A 14 -14.96 3.76 -4.76
N ALA A 15 -13.93 3.77 -3.91
CA ALA A 15 -13.55 2.58 -3.14
C ALA A 15 -14.58 2.36 -2.01
N ARG A 16 -15.28 1.23 -2.07
CA ARG A 16 -16.16 0.78 -0.97
C ARG A 16 -15.47 -0.24 -0.08
N ASP A 17 -14.41 -0.85 -0.61
CA ASP A 17 -13.55 -1.78 0.09
C ASP A 17 -12.09 -1.58 -0.36
N LEU A 18 -11.12 -1.87 0.51
CA LEU A 18 -9.71 -1.76 0.14
C LEU A 18 -9.37 -2.60 -1.11
N SER A 19 -10.01 -3.77 -1.28
CA SER A 19 -9.79 -4.66 -2.44
C SER A 19 -10.12 -4.02 -3.79
N ASP A 20 -10.93 -2.96 -3.82
CA ASP A 20 -11.21 -2.22 -5.07
C ASP A 20 -9.95 -1.58 -5.64
N ASN A 21 -8.99 -1.20 -4.79
CA ASN A 21 -7.68 -0.74 -5.24
C ASN A 21 -6.92 -1.84 -5.97
N LEU A 22 -6.91 -3.08 -5.46
CA LEU A 22 -6.21 -4.19 -6.12
C LEU A 22 -6.79 -4.46 -7.51
N LYS A 23 -8.11 -4.45 -7.64
CA LYS A 23 -8.78 -4.60 -8.95
C LYS A 23 -8.37 -3.48 -9.92
N MET A 24 -8.28 -2.24 -9.42
CA MET A 24 -7.82 -1.10 -10.22
C MET A 24 -6.35 -1.26 -10.65
N LEU A 25 -5.46 -1.68 -9.75
CA LEU A 25 -4.05 -1.93 -10.06
C LEU A 25 -3.89 -3.07 -11.08
N GLN A 26 -4.65 -4.16 -10.94
CA GLN A 26 -4.66 -5.24 -11.93
C GLN A 26 -5.14 -4.77 -13.31
N LEU A 27 -6.15 -3.89 -13.35
CA LEU A 27 -6.62 -3.29 -14.59
C LEU A 27 -5.54 -2.42 -15.25
N LEU A 28 -4.80 -1.63 -14.47
CA LEU A 28 -3.68 -0.82 -14.96
C LEU A 28 -2.55 -1.69 -15.51
N GLU A 29 -2.18 -2.77 -14.81
CA GLU A 29 -1.17 -3.71 -15.29
C GLU A 29 -1.57 -4.34 -16.62
N ARG A 30 -2.84 -4.75 -16.73
CA ARG A 30 -3.39 -5.29 -17.98
C ARG A 30 -3.32 -4.26 -19.10
N ALA A 31 -3.75 -3.02 -18.84
CA ALA A 31 -3.67 -1.94 -19.82
C ALA A 31 -2.22 -1.69 -20.29
N LYS A 32 -1.26 -1.68 -19.35
CA LYS A 32 0.18 -1.58 -19.65
C LYS A 32 0.66 -2.72 -20.54
N LYS A 33 0.27 -3.97 -20.25
CA LYS A 33 0.61 -5.15 -21.07
C LYS A 33 0.00 -5.09 -22.48
N GLU A 34 -1.20 -4.52 -22.60
CA GLU A 34 -1.88 -4.28 -23.88
C GLU A 34 -1.42 -2.98 -24.59
N ASN A 35 -0.38 -2.30 -24.05
CA ASN A 35 0.13 -1.02 -24.55
C ASN A 35 -0.95 0.08 -24.68
N LYS A 36 -1.93 0.07 -23.77
CA LYS A 36 -3.01 1.07 -23.67
C LYS A 36 -2.71 2.08 -22.57
N LYS A 37 -2.93 3.36 -22.86
CA LYS A 37 -2.82 4.43 -21.87
C LYS A 37 -4.11 4.47 -21.03
N LEU A 38 -3.99 4.20 -19.74
CA LEU A 38 -5.11 4.21 -18.80
C LEU A 38 -4.79 5.04 -17.56
N ILE A 39 -5.70 5.93 -17.19
CA ILE A 39 -5.76 6.60 -15.89
C ILE A 39 -6.77 5.83 -15.06
N GLY A 40 -6.29 5.04 -14.10
CA GLY A 40 -7.12 4.23 -13.21
C GLY A 40 -6.95 4.66 -11.76
N LEU A 41 -8.03 5.10 -11.10
CA LEU A 41 -8.00 5.58 -9.72
C LEU A 41 -9.28 5.21 -8.96
N CYS A 42 -9.16 5.07 -7.64
CA CYS A 42 -10.26 4.96 -6.70
C CYS A 42 -10.33 6.25 -5.85
N MET A 43 -11.54 6.74 -5.61
CA MET A 43 -11.84 7.88 -4.73
C MET A 43 -12.21 7.41 -3.33
N GLY A 44 -12.26 8.36 -2.39
CA GLY A 44 -12.54 8.11 -0.97
C GLY A 44 -11.28 7.73 -0.20
N ASP A 45 -11.36 7.71 1.13
CA ASP A 45 -10.22 7.44 2.02
C ASP A 45 -9.63 6.05 1.78
N LEU A 46 -10.48 5.07 1.49
CA LEU A 46 -10.05 3.72 1.12
C LEU A 46 -9.35 3.68 -0.25
N GLY A 47 -9.58 4.68 -1.12
CA GLY A 47 -9.03 4.77 -2.47
C GLY A 47 -7.66 5.44 -2.57
N GLU A 48 -7.17 6.05 -1.49
CA GLU A 48 -5.91 6.81 -1.45
C GLU A 48 -4.73 5.99 -2.01
N ILE A 49 -4.68 4.70 -1.68
CA ILE A 49 -3.62 3.77 -2.12
C ILE A 49 -3.53 3.72 -3.65
N SER A 50 -4.65 3.70 -4.36
CA SER A 50 -4.65 3.70 -5.83
C SER A 50 -4.00 4.95 -6.40
N ARG A 51 -4.09 6.10 -5.74
CA ARG A 51 -3.48 7.36 -6.21
C ARG A 51 -1.96 7.34 -6.10
N VAL A 52 -1.43 6.65 -5.09
CA VAL A 52 0.02 6.47 -4.92
C VAL A 52 0.54 5.40 -5.88
N LEU A 53 -0.14 4.25 -5.96
CA LEU A 53 0.39 3.09 -6.66
C LEU A 53 0.06 3.07 -8.15
N SER A 54 -0.98 3.76 -8.62
CA SER A 54 -1.39 3.74 -10.03
C SER A 54 -0.24 4.00 -11.00
N PRO A 55 0.61 5.05 -10.85
CA PRO A 55 1.76 5.26 -11.73
C PRO A 55 2.76 4.09 -11.75
N LEU A 56 2.97 3.43 -10.62
CA LEU A 56 3.90 2.31 -10.49
C LEU A 56 3.38 1.03 -11.17
N TYR A 57 2.06 0.88 -11.22
CA TYR A 57 1.37 -0.27 -11.84
C TYR A 57 0.94 -0.02 -13.29
N GLY A 58 1.37 1.09 -13.91
CA GLY A 58 1.13 1.37 -15.33
C GLY A 58 0.06 2.41 -15.64
N GLY A 59 -0.45 3.09 -14.61
CA GLY A 59 -1.28 4.27 -14.76
C GLY A 59 -0.55 5.37 -15.53
N PHE A 60 -1.24 5.97 -16.49
CA PHE A 60 -0.69 7.01 -17.36
C PHE A 60 -0.36 8.29 -16.57
N LEU A 61 -1.19 8.65 -15.58
CA LEU A 61 -0.95 9.72 -14.62
C LEU A 61 -1.75 9.47 -13.33
N THR A 62 -1.39 10.19 -12.28
CA THR A 62 -2.20 10.34 -11.05
C THR A 62 -2.46 11.82 -10.78
N PHE A 63 -3.40 12.11 -9.89
CA PHE A 63 -3.75 13.48 -9.50
C PHE A 63 -3.42 13.69 -8.03
N GLY A 64 -2.70 14.77 -7.74
CA GLY A 64 -2.52 15.29 -6.39
C GLY A 64 -3.13 16.68 -6.24
N SER A 65 -3.47 17.05 -5.01
CA SER A 65 -3.87 18.42 -4.68
C SER A 65 -2.65 19.36 -4.71
N LEU A 66 -2.89 20.67 -4.80
CA LEU A 66 -1.80 21.66 -4.69
C LEU A 66 -1.20 21.64 -3.28
N GLU A 67 -2.07 21.70 -2.28
CA GLU A 67 -1.74 21.68 -0.86
C GLU A 67 -2.81 20.89 -0.10
N THR A 68 -2.53 20.56 1.16
CA THR A 68 -3.54 20.00 2.07
C THR A 68 -4.67 21.00 2.28
N GLY A 69 -5.92 20.57 2.12
CA GLY A 69 -7.12 21.41 2.19
C GLY A 69 -7.56 22.01 0.85
N GLN A 70 -6.82 21.76 -0.23
CA GLN A 70 -7.17 22.15 -1.60
C GLN A 70 -7.47 20.94 -2.50
N GLU A 71 -8.07 19.91 -1.93
CA GLU A 71 -8.46 18.70 -2.64
C GLU A 71 -9.68 18.95 -3.54
N SER A 72 -9.59 18.56 -4.81
CA SER A 72 -10.72 18.56 -5.75
C SER A 72 -11.56 17.28 -5.68
N ALA A 73 -11.06 16.25 -4.99
CA ALA A 73 -11.76 15.00 -4.76
C ALA A 73 -11.28 14.33 -3.45
N PRO A 74 -12.16 13.61 -2.73
CA PRO A 74 -11.79 12.90 -1.49
C PRO A 74 -10.60 11.95 -1.68
N GLY A 75 -9.72 11.92 -0.68
CA GLY A 75 -8.51 11.11 -0.64
C GLY A 75 -7.38 11.60 -1.54
N GLN A 76 -7.39 12.85 -2.03
CA GLN A 76 -6.25 13.41 -2.76
C GLN A 76 -5.07 13.67 -1.82
N ILE A 77 -3.88 13.23 -2.27
CA ILE A 77 -2.61 13.50 -1.62
C ILE A 77 -1.98 14.73 -2.30
N PRO A 78 -1.35 15.66 -1.57
CA PRO A 78 -0.59 16.74 -2.19
C PRO A 78 0.43 16.26 -3.22
N ALA A 79 0.54 16.95 -4.35
CA ALA A 79 1.39 16.54 -5.46
C ALA A 79 2.88 16.47 -5.08
N ASN A 80 3.34 17.36 -4.19
CA ASN A 80 4.68 17.32 -3.60
C ASN A 80 4.90 16.03 -2.80
N SER A 81 3.93 15.58 -2.00
CA SER A 81 4.02 14.33 -1.25
C SER A 81 4.10 13.11 -2.18
N LEU A 82 3.31 13.07 -3.26
CA LEU A 82 3.42 12.02 -4.28
C LEU A 82 4.81 11.99 -4.93
N LYS A 83 5.37 13.16 -5.23
CA LYS A 83 6.67 13.30 -5.89
C LYS A 83 7.85 13.02 -4.95
N ASP A 84 7.86 13.62 -3.77
CA ASP A 84 9.06 13.72 -2.94
C ASP A 84 9.14 12.64 -1.86
N ILE A 85 7.97 12.22 -1.34
CA ILE A 85 7.88 11.13 -0.35
C ILE A 85 7.73 9.81 -1.09
N TYR A 86 6.65 9.66 -1.87
CA TYR A 86 6.35 8.38 -2.53
C TYR A 86 7.16 8.14 -3.80
N ARG A 87 7.78 9.18 -4.38
CA ARG A 87 8.63 9.08 -5.58
C ARG A 87 7.90 8.37 -6.73
N VAL A 88 6.64 8.73 -6.97
CA VAL A 88 5.78 8.05 -7.96
C VAL A 88 6.22 8.29 -9.41
N ASN A 89 7.03 9.33 -9.65
CA ASN A 89 7.57 9.65 -10.97
C ASN A 89 8.81 8.82 -11.34
N ASN A 90 9.40 8.11 -10.36
CA ASN A 90 10.59 7.31 -10.61
C ASN A 90 10.18 6.01 -11.33
N LYS A 91 10.88 5.70 -12.42
CA LYS A 91 10.73 4.40 -13.08
C LYS A 91 11.32 3.31 -12.20
N ARG A 92 10.49 2.36 -11.77
CA ARG A 92 10.90 1.19 -10.98
C ARG A 92 10.83 -0.04 -11.87
N LYS A 93 11.91 -0.81 -11.96
CA LYS A 93 11.91 -2.08 -12.71
C LYS A 93 11.33 -3.21 -11.87
N ASP A 94 11.75 -3.26 -10.61
CA ASP A 94 11.29 -4.20 -9.60
C ASP A 94 11.21 -3.42 -8.29
N PHE A 95 10.09 -3.54 -7.59
CA PHE A 95 9.88 -2.86 -6.31
C PHE A 95 8.96 -3.69 -5.43
N LYS A 96 9.20 -3.61 -4.13
CA LYS A 96 8.32 -4.21 -3.14
C LYS A 96 7.43 -3.16 -2.52
N VAL A 97 6.21 -3.58 -2.22
CA VAL A 97 5.27 -2.77 -1.44
C VAL A 97 5.39 -3.17 0.03
N TYR A 98 5.62 -2.17 0.86
CA TYR A 98 5.53 -2.23 2.30
C TYR A 98 4.39 -1.33 2.76
N GLY A 99 3.95 -1.48 4.01
CA GLY A 99 2.97 -0.54 4.51
C GLY A 99 2.68 -0.62 5.99
N VAL A 100 1.80 0.25 6.44
CA VAL A 100 1.26 0.27 7.80
C VAL A 100 -0.24 0.05 7.75
N ILE A 101 -0.76 -0.78 8.65
CA ILE A 101 -2.20 -1.05 8.81
C ILE A 101 -2.70 -0.55 10.16
N GLY A 102 -3.90 0.01 10.20
CA GLY A 102 -4.60 0.37 11.43
C GLY A 102 -5.74 1.36 11.21
N ASN A 103 -6.37 1.77 12.32
CA ASN A 103 -7.45 2.77 12.32
C ASN A 103 -7.49 3.50 13.68
N PRO A 104 -7.26 4.83 13.75
CA PRO A 104 -7.01 5.75 12.63
C PRO A 104 -5.59 5.64 12.08
N ILE A 105 -5.46 5.66 10.75
CA ILE A 105 -4.15 5.57 10.07
C ILE A 105 -3.45 6.92 9.90
N SER A 106 -4.20 8.03 9.95
CA SER A 106 -3.73 9.40 9.72
C SER A 106 -2.65 9.86 10.70
N LYS A 107 -2.54 9.22 11.88
CA LYS A 107 -1.49 9.50 12.88
C LYS A 107 -0.17 8.78 12.61
N SER A 108 -0.10 7.92 11.59
CA SER A 108 1.11 7.15 11.30
C SER A 108 2.13 7.98 10.53
N MET A 109 3.33 8.11 11.09
CA MET A 109 4.48 8.71 10.41
C MET A 109 5.32 7.68 9.65
N GLY A 110 4.90 6.40 9.62
CA GLY A 110 5.67 5.31 9.04
C GLY A 110 5.99 5.52 7.55
N TYR A 111 5.03 6.05 6.79
CA TYR A 111 5.24 6.33 5.37
C TYR A 111 6.31 7.40 5.12
N LEU A 112 6.47 8.40 6.00
CA LEU A 112 7.52 9.41 5.89
C LEU A 112 8.89 8.80 6.18
N ILE A 113 8.99 8.06 7.28
CA ILE A 113 10.24 7.49 7.75
C ILE A 113 10.76 6.43 6.77
N HIS A 114 9.92 5.47 6.39
CA HIS A 114 10.35 4.34 5.56
C HIS A 114 10.63 4.75 4.11
N ASN A 115 9.82 5.62 3.49
CA ASN A 115 10.13 6.06 2.13
C ASN A 115 11.40 6.92 2.08
N ARG A 116 11.66 7.73 3.13
CA ARG A 116 12.93 8.44 3.25
C ARG A 116 14.10 7.47 3.39
N ALA A 117 13.98 6.46 4.25
CA ALA A 117 15.01 5.44 4.42
C ALA A 117 15.28 4.68 3.11
N PHE A 118 14.23 4.28 2.37
CA PHE A 118 14.37 3.65 1.05
C PHE A 118 15.11 4.55 0.06
N ARG A 119 14.86 5.86 0.08
CA ARG A 119 15.60 6.82 -0.75
C ARG A 119 17.08 6.88 -0.36
N GLU A 120 17.39 6.94 0.93
CA GLU A 120 18.77 7.03 1.44
C GLU A 120 19.62 5.80 1.08
N ILE A 121 19.00 4.61 1.01
CA ILE A 121 19.67 3.37 0.61
C ILE A 121 19.54 3.05 -0.89
N ASN A 122 19.05 3.98 -1.71
CA ASN A 122 18.77 3.78 -3.15
C ASN A 122 17.87 2.58 -3.47
N SER A 123 16.92 2.27 -2.58
CA SER A 123 15.89 1.27 -2.84
C SER A 123 14.72 1.86 -3.65
N ASP A 124 14.26 1.09 -4.62
CA ASP A 124 13.04 1.32 -5.39
C ASP A 124 11.78 0.87 -4.64
N ASP A 125 11.88 0.42 -3.39
CA ASP A 125 10.71 0.01 -2.60
C ASP A 125 9.82 1.20 -2.22
N ILE A 126 8.57 0.91 -1.88
CA ILE A 126 7.59 1.90 -1.46
C ILE A 126 6.90 1.47 -0.17
N TYR A 127 6.64 2.44 0.70
CA TYR A 127 5.86 2.24 1.91
C TYR A 127 4.56 3.04 1.84
N VAL A 128 3.40 2.42 2.03
CA VAL A 128 2.10 3.11 1.98
C VAL A 128 1.22 2.81 3.20
N SER A 129 0.19 3.62 3.42
CA SER A 129 -0.72 3.53 4.56
C SER A 129 -2.04 2.86 4.16
N PHE A 130 -2.52 1.91 4.97
CA PHE A 130 -3.81 1.27 4.79
C PHE A 130 -4.72 1.56 5.98
N LEU A 131 -5.83 2.24 5.72
CA LEU A 131 -6.94 2.36 6.67
C LEU A 131 -7.66 1.02 6.76
N VAL A 132 -7.39 0.25 7.82
CA VAL A 132 -7.91 -1.12 7.97
C VAL A 132 -8.84 -1.20 9.17
N GLU A 133 -10.11 -1.49 8.90
CA GLU A 133 -11.13 -1.74 9.93
C GLU A 133 -11.17 -3.22 10.32
N ASN A 134 -11.14 -4.13 9.34
CA ASN A 134 -11.14 -5.57 9.55
C ASN A 134 -9.81 -6.18 9.10
N VAL A 135 -8.95 -6.51 10.08
CA VAL A 135 -7.61 -7.05 9.83
C VAL A 135 -7.62 -8.43 9.19
N GLU A 136 -8.60 -9.28 9.51
CA GLU A 136 -8.73 -10.62 8.93
C GLU A 136 -9.03 -10.54 7.43
N LYS A 137 -10.06 -9.78 7.06
CA LYS A 137 -10.43 -9.55 5.67
C LYS A 137 -9.26 -8.95 4.89
N PHE A 138 -8.59 -7.96 5.47
CA PHE A 138 -7.42 -7.33 4.88
C PHE A 138 -6.31 -8.36 4.65
N PHE A 139 -5.93 -9.11 5.68
CA PHE A 139 -4.80 -10.03 5.59
C PHE A 139 -5.07 -11.14 4.57
N ILE A 140 -6.27 -11.73 4.56
CA ILE A 140 -6.65 -12.75 3.57
C ILE A 140 -6.52 -12.21 2.13
N THR A 141 -6.93 -10.97 1.91
CA THR A 141 -6.98 -10.35 0.58
C THR A 141 -5.61 -9.86 0.11
N PHE A 142 -4.78 -9.35 1.02
CA PHE A 142 -3.55 -8.61 0.69
C PHE A 142 -2.25 -9.28 1.12
N LYS A 143 -2.27 -10.43 1.81
CA LYS A 143 -1.05 -11.08 2.31
C LYS A 143 0.07 -11.19 1.26
N ASP A 144 -0.28 -11.51 0.02
CA ASP A 144 0.68 -11.70 -1.08
C ASP A 144 1.05 -10.39 -1.80
N PHE A 145 0.42 -9.28 -1.46
CA PHE A 145 0.68 -7.97 -2.04
C PHE A 145 1.84 -7.24 -1.36
N PHE A 146 2.14 -7.56 -0.10
CA PHE A 146 3.17 -6.87 0.69
C PHE A 146 4.39 -7.75 0.97
N SER A 147 5.56 -7.12 0.96
CA SER A 147 6.81 -7.73 1.45
C SER A 147 7.08 -7.44 2.93
N GLY A 148 6.24 -6.63 3.57
CA GLY A 148 6.27 -6.38 5.01
C GLY A 148 5.22 -5.35 5.42
N LEU A 149 4.68 -5.50 6.62
CA LEU A 149 3.67 -4.64 7.19
C LEU A 149 4.06 -4.23 8.60
N SER A 150 3.97 -2.94 8.90
CA SER A 150 3.83 -2.49 10.28
C SER A 150 2.37 -2.55 10.68
N VAL A 151 2.13 -2.90 11.95
CA VAL A 151 0.78 -3.05 12.50
C VAL A 151 0.64 -2.03 13.64
N THR A 152 -0.38 -1.18 13.56
CA THR A 152 -0.72 -0.23 14.62
C THR A 152 -2.10 -0.53 15.20
N MET A 153 -2.47 0.20 16.25
CA MET A 153 -3.75 0.06 16.93
C MET A 153 -4.92 0.21 15.94
N PRO A 154 -6.00 -0.58 16.08
CA PRO A 154 -6.23 -1.68 17.04
C PRO A 154 -5.82 -3.07 16.48
N ALA A 155 -5.07 -3.14 15.39
CA ALA A 155 -4.82 -4.40 14.68
C ALA A 155 -3.74 -5.29 15.32
N LYS A 156 -3.06 -4.83 16.38
CA LYS A 156 -1.86 -5.48 16.91
C LYS A 156 -2.13 -6.82 17.58
N GLU A 157 -3.23 -6.95 18.31
CA GLU A 157 -3.64 -8.22 18.92
C GLU A 157 -4.37 -9.10 17.89
N ASN A 158 -5.28 -8.49 17.13
CA ASN A 158 -6.19 -9.19 16.22
C ASN A 158 -5.51 -9.82 15.00
N ILE A 159 -4.30 -9.38 14.65
CA ILE A 159 -3.55 -10.02 13.56
C ILE A 159 -2.92 -11.34 13.99
N ILE A 160 -2.66 -11.57 15.28
CA ILE A 160 -1.91 -12.72 15.79
C ILE A 160 -2.51 -14.07 15.34
N PRO A 161 -3.84 -14.30 15.43
CA PRO A 161 -4.44 -15.58 15.03
C PRO A 161 -4.29 -15.90 13.54
N LEU A 162 -3.98 -14.91 12.71
CA LEU A 162 -3.90 -15.02 11.25
C LEU A 162 -2.51 -15.44 10.75
N LEU A 163 -1.55 -15.58 11.65
CA LEU A 163 -0.13 -15.74 11.32
C LEU A 163 0.36 -17.16 11.58
N ASP A 164 1.16 -17.67 10.66
CA ASP A 164 1.73 -19.03 10.77
C ASP A 164 2.75 -19.17 11.91
N SER A 165 3.47 -18.08 12.22
CA SER A 165 4.48 -18.09 13.29
C SER A 165 4.58 -16.74 13.98
N VAL A 166 4.78 -16.80 15.30
CA VAL A 166 4.85 -15.65 16.20
C VAL A 166 6.11 -15.80 17.04
N ASP A 167 6.93 -14.75 17.07
CA ASP A 167 8.13 -14.68 17.90
C ASP A 167 7.78 -14.86 19.39
N THR A 168 8.67 -15.46 20.17
CA THR A 168 8.42 -15.76 21.59
C THR A 168 8.10 -14.51 22.39
N THR A 169 8.78 -13.39 22.12
CA THR A 169 8.54 -12.12 22.81
C THR A 169 7.19 -11.54 22.42
N ALA A 170 6.86 -11.53 21.12
CA ALA A 170 5.56 -11.07 20.64
C ALA A 170 4.39 -11.92 21.21
N ARG A 171 4.59 -13.24 21.34
CA ARG A 171 3.62 -14.15 21.95
C ARG A 171 3.44 -13.90 23.44
N SER A 172 4.52 -13.65 24.17
CA SER A 172 4.47 -13.34 25.60
C SER A 172 3.79 -12.00 25.89
N ILE A 173 3.98 -11.01 25.00
CA ILE A 173 3.37 -9.68 25.13
C ILE A 173 1.93 -9.68 24.63
N GLY A 174 1.56 -10.59 23.73
CA GLY A 174 0.23 -10.66 23.12
C GLY A 174 0.00 -9.55 22.08
N SER A 175 1.05 -8.95 21.53
CA SER A 175 0.94 -7.81 20.61
C SER A 175 2.01 -7.86 19.51
N VAL A 176 1.62 -7.53 18.28
CA VAL A 176 2.48 -7.54 17.09
C VAL A 176 2.50 -6.18 16.42
N ASN A 177 3.69 -5.70 16.05
CA ASN A 177 3.86 -4.45 15.29
C ASN A 177 4.54 -4.62 13.93
N THR A 178 5.08 -5.80 13.60
CA THR A 178 5.78 -6.03 12.32
C THR A 178 5.51 -7.44 11.82
N VAL A 179 4.99 -7.54 10.59
CA VAL A 179 4.68 -8.79 9.88
C VAL A 179 5.46 -8.82 8.58
N PHE A 180 6.08 -9.94 8.25
CA PHE A 180 6.78 -10.11 6.97
C PHE A 180 6.77 -11.56 6.50
N PRO A 181 6.88 -11.84 5.20
CA PRO A 181 7.05 -13.20 4.70
C PRO A 181 8.31 -13.87 5.30
N GLY A 182 8.11 -14.96 6.04
CA GLY A 182 9.11 -15.92 6.44
C GLY A 182 9.61 -16.81 5.28
N ARG A 183 10.72 -17.52 5.55
CA ARG A 183 11.36 -18.41 4.56
C ARG A 183 10.42 -19.56 4.18
N ARG A 184 10.18 -19.76 2.88
CA ARG A 184 9.40 -20.89 2.35
C ARG A 184 9.94 -22.21 2.90
N LYS A 185 9.15 -22.93 3.70
CA LYS A 185 9.20 -24.40 3.72
C LYS A 185 8.19 -24.86 2.67
N VAL A 186 8.62 -25.78 1.80
CA VAL A 186 7.88 -26.41 0.68
C VAL A 186 6.38 -26.08 0.67
N GLY A 187 5.95 -25.20 -0.25
CA GLY A 187 4.54 -24.97 -0.57
C GLY A 187 3.76 -23.92 0.25
N ARG A 188 4.33 -23.28 1.30
CA ARG A 188 3.64 -22.19 2.02
C ARG A 188 4.57 -21.00 2.31
N LEU A 189 4.10 -19.77 2.06
CA LEU A 189 4.70 -18.57 2.67
C LEU A 189 4.44 -18.67 4.18
N GLN A 190 5.49 -18.63 4.98
CA GLN A 190 5.36 -18.41 6.42
C GLN A 190 5.30 -16.89 6.63
N TYR A 191 4.72 -16.36 7.71
CA TYR A 191 4.93 -14.97 8.13
C TYR A 191 5.64 -14.94 9.49
N ARG A 192 6.67 -14.10 9.63
CA ARG A 192 7.47 -13.94 10.85
C ARG A 192 7.24 -12.57 11.47
N LEU A 193 7.55 -12.49 12.75
CA LEU A 193 7.20 -11.38 13.62
C LEU A 193 8.40 -10.86 14.39
N PHE A 194 8.35 -9.57 14.72
CA PHE A 194 9.26 -8.94 15.65
C PHE A 194 8.48 -7.93 16.49
N TRP A 195 8.72 -7.90 17.80
CA TRP A 195 8.25 -6.85 18.68
C TRP A 195 9.39 -5.86 18.94
N CYS A 196 9.19 -4.58 18.63
CA CYS A 196 10.15 -3.53 18.98
C CYS A 196 9.66 -2.83 20.24
N HIS A 197 10.48 -2.88 21.30
CA HIS A 197 10.25 -2.14 22.55
C HIS A 197 9.93 -0.68 22.22
N ARG A 198 8.84 -0.13 22.77
CA ARG A 198 8.86 1.32 23.01
C ARG A 198 10.02 1.55 23.97
N GLY A 199 11.00 2.35 23.55
CA GLY A 199 11.98 2.92 24.46
C GLY A 199 11.28 3.66 25.61
N PRO A 200 11.99 3.86 26.73
CA PRO A 200 11.44 4.33 28.01
C PRO A 200 10.65 5.64 27.88
#